data_AF-A0A519T423-F1
#
_entry.id   AF-A0A519T423-F1
#
_cell.length_a   1.000
_cell.length_b   1.000
_cell.length_c   1.000
_cell.angle_alpha   90.00
_cell.angle_beta   90.00
_cell.angle_gamma   90.00
#
_symmetry.space_group_name_H-M   'P 1'
#
loop_
_entity.id
_entity.type
_entity.pdbx_description
1 polymer ?
#
loop_
_entity_poly.entity_id
_entity_poly.type
_entity_poly.pdbx_seq_one_letter_code
_entity_poly.pdbx_strand_id
1 'polypeptide(L)'
;MKRKLIRCLFLLFTASSLVPLSLAFAASAVYDQAAPSQAYFLLADDIANLFQQLEKLPTVQATTLLQQKSPPLLARLKQVRPAYRNYLKSLSAQELQAENERVAISHWGNYFAKWEIAGLNTKPKLNALMKPNSPSGQTMLDLMGIFDGI
;
A
#
# COMPACT_ATOMS: atom_id res chain seq x y z
N MET A 1 -60.79 -12.08 -44.88
CA MET A 1 -59.79 -12.08 -45.98
C MET A 1 -58.41 -11.73 -45.40
N LYS A 2 -57.39 -12.57 -45.67
CA LYS A 2 -55.93 -12.30 -45.79
C LYS A 2 -55.27 -11.44 -44.66
N ARG A 3 -54.60 -12.01 -43.63
CA ARG A 3 -53.20 -12.49 -43.55
C ARG A 3 -52.13 -11.66 -44.32
N LYS A 4 -51.00 -11.43 -43.61
CA LYS A 4 -49.64 -10.91 -43.98
C LYS A 4 -49.47 -9.40 -43.67
N LEU A 5 -48.43 -8.90 -43.01
CA LEU A 5 -47.04 -9.34 -42.82
C LEU A 5 -46.50 -9.03 -41.41
N ILE A 6 -45.93 -10.06 -40.81
CA ILE A 6 -44.80 -9.99 -39.87
C ILE A 6 -43.56 -9.60 -40.68
N ARG A 7 -42.75 -8.64 -40.21
CA ARG A 7 -41.26 -8.54 -40.35
C ARG A 7 -40.75 -7.10 -40.17
N CYS A 8 -40.28 -6.81 -38.97
CA CYS A 8 -39.10 -5.98 -38.64
C CYS A 8 -38.90 -6.23 -37.13
N LEU A 9 -38.46 -7.43 -36.74
CA LEU A 9 -37.04 -7.73 -36.60
C LEU A 9 -36.40 -6.67 -35.68
N PHE A 10 -36.54 -6.82 -34.36
CA PHE A 10 -35.46 -7.40 -33.55
C PHE A 10 -34.08 -6.88 -33.99
N LEU A 11 -33.84 -5.60 -33.73
CA LEU A 11 -32.51 -5.11 -33.38
C LEU A 11 -32.59 -4.85 -31.87
N LEU A 12 -32.07 -5.76 -31.06
CA LEU A 12 -30.66 -5.75 -30.62
C LEU A 12 -30.37 -4.45 -29.87
N PHE A 13 -29.89 -4.46 -28.64
CA PHE A 13 -29.55 -5.51 -27.70
C PHE A 13 -29.28 -4.69 -26.43
N THR A 14 -29.79 -5.16 -25.31
CA THR A 14 -29.34 -4.85 -23.95
C THR A 14 -28.13 -3.92 -23.86
N ALA A 15 -28.37 -2.64 -23.52
CA ALA A 15 -27.38 -1.75 -22.95
C ALA A 15 -27.07 -2.25 -21.52
N SER A 16 -26.44 -3.42 -21.43
CA SER A 16 -25.86 -3.92 -20.20
C SER A 16 -24.52 -3.22 -20.05
N SER A 17 -24.55 -2.14 -19.28
CA SER A 17 -23.48 -1.65 -18.41
C SER A 17 -22.17 -2.44 -18.51
N LEU A 18 -21.33 -2.02 -19.46
CA LEU A 18 -19.90 -2.24 -19.40
C LEU A 18 -19.41 -1.47 -18.17
N VAL A 19 -19.32 -2.16 -17.04
CA VAL A 19 -18.49 -1.73 -15.93
C VAL A 19 -17.05 -1.73 -16.45
N PRO A 20 -16.34 -0.60 -16.52
CA PRO A 20 -14.93 -0.63 -16.84
C PRO A 20 -14.20 -1.22 -15.63
N LEU A 21 -13.94 -2.53 -15.67
CA LEU A 21 -12.91 -3.20 -14.86
C LEU A 21 -11.52 -2.76 -15.38
N SER A 22 -11.20 -1.47 -15.24
CA SER A 22 -9.97 -0.90 -15.78
C SER A 22 -9.30 0.11 -14.83
N LEU A 23 -9.49 -0.05 -13.52
CA LEU A 23 -8.88 0.82 -12.50
C LEU A 23 -7.74 0.17 -11.70
N ALA A 24 -7.33 -1.05 -12.04
CA ALA A 24 -6.22 -1.73 -11.34
C ALA A 24 -4.84 -1.52 -11.99
N PHE A 25 -4.77 -1.13 -13.27
CA PHE A 25 -3.49 -1.01 -13.99
C PHE A 25 -2.91 0.41 -14.07
N ALA A 26 -3.73 1.45 -13.85
CA ALA A 26 -3.25 2.84 -13.87
C ALA A 26 -2.43 3.20 -12.62
N ALA A 27 -2.66 2.52 -11.49
CA ALA A 27 -1.86 2.74 -10.29
C ALA A 27 -0.41 2.28 -10.49
N SER A 28 -0.18 1.15 -11.17
CA SER A 28 1.18 0.60 -11.35
C SER A 28 2.08 1.46 -12.23
N ALA A 29 1.55 2.12 -13.27
CA ALA A 29 2.35 2.94 -14.19
C ALA A 29 2.90 4.23 -13.55
N VAL A 30 2.24 4.76 -12.52
CA VAL A 30 2.70 5.97 -11.81
C VAL A 30 3.95 5.68 -10.95
N TYR A 31 4.15 4.43 -10.55
CA TYR A 31 5.27 4.04 -9.67
C TYR A 31 6.59 3.82 -10.41
N ASP A 32 6.56 3.34 -11.66
CA ASP A 32 7.77 2.99 -12.41
C ASP A 32 8.59 4.21 -12.89
N GLN A 33 8.02 5.43 -12.82
CA GLN A 33 8.69 6.68 -13.19
C GLN A 33 8.82 7.69 -12.05
N ALA A 34 8.42 7.33 -10.83
CA ALA A 34 8.51 8.22 -9.68
C ALA A 34 9.98 8.41 -9.25
N ALA A 35 10.35 9.63 -8.85
CA ALA A 35 11.64 9.88 -8.21
C ALA A 35 11.80 8.99 -6.96
N PRO A 36 13.01 8.52 -6.61
CA PRO A 36 13.21 7.56 -5.51
C PRO A 36 12.55 7.99 -4.19
N SER A 37 12.67 9.29 -3.91
CA SER A 37 12.05 10.00 -2.79
C SER A 37 10.52 9.84 -2.76
N GLN A 38 9.86 10.07 -3.89
CA GLN A 38 8.40 9.94 -4.02
C GLN A 38 7.95 8.47 -3.95
N ALA A 39 8.67 7.57 -4.63
CA ALA A 39 8.37 6.14 -4.62
C ALA A 39 8.44 5.55 -3.20
N TYR A 40 9.41 5.99 -2.41
CA TYR A 40 9.55 5.63 -1.00
C TYR A 40 8.38 6.10 -0.17
N PHE A 41 8.02 7.38 -0.26
CA PHE A 41 6.93 7.96 0.53
C PHE A 41 5.59 7.27 0.23
N LEU A 42 5.30 6.99 -1.04
CA LEU A 42 4.07 6.27 -1.40
C LEU A 42 4.05 4.84 -0.83
N LEU A 43 5.18 4.13 -0.89
CA LEU A 43 5.24 2.78 -0.32
C LEU A 43 5.14 2.79 1.22
N ALA A 44 5.79 3.75 1.88
CA ALA A 44 5.72 3.91 3.33
C ALA A 44 4.29 4.28 3.79
N ASP A 45 3.60 5.13 3.04
CA ASP A 45 2.18 5.45 3.28
C ASP A 45 1.27 4.23 3.06
N ASP A 46 1.48 3.44 2.01
CA ASP A 46 0.73 2.21 1.77
C ASP A 46 0.87 1.22 2.95
N ILE A 47 2.09 1.09 3.50
CA ILE A 47 2.38 0.23 4.65
C ILE A 47 1.73 0.79 5.92
N ALA A 48 1.85 2.09 6.19
CA ALA A 48 1.20 2.73 7.33
C ALA A 48 -0.32 2.58 7.27
N ASN A 49 -0.92 2.77 6.09
CA ASN A 49 -2.34 2.60 5.85
C ASN A 49 -2.80 1.15 6.06
N LEU A 50 -2.02 0.17 5.61
CA LEU A 50 -2.29 -1.23 5.90
C LEU A 50 -2.32 -1.47 7.41
N PHE A 51 -1.29 -1.02 8.13
CA PHE A 51 -1.20 -1.25 9.57
C PHE A 51 -2.33 -0.56 10.36
N GLN A 52 -2.73 0.64 9.96
CA GLN A 52 -3.92 1.30 10.51
C GLN A 52 -5.21 0.51 10.28
N GLN A 53 -5.35 -0.14 9.13
CA GLN A 53 -6.51 -1.00 8.85
C GLN A 53 -6.48 -2.26 9.72
N LEU A 54 -5.31 -2.88 9.89
CA LEU A 54 -5.14 -4.06 10.75
C LEU A 54 -5.54 -3.77 12.20
N GLU A 55 -5.22 -2.58 12.73
CA GLU A 55 -5.63 -2.14 14.07
C GLU A 55 -7.16 -2.08 14.25
N LYS A 56 -7.91 -1.82 13.19
CA LYS A 56 -9.37 -1.66 13.25
C LYS A 56 -10.10 -3.01 13.17
N LEU A 57 -9.45 -4.03 12.61
CA LEU A 57 -10.07 -5.32 12.36
C LEU A 57 -9.94 -6.31 13.54
N PRO A 58 -10.79 -7.36 13.59
CA PRO A 58 -10.54 -8.55 14.38
C PRO A 58 -9.31 -9.31 13.88
N THR A 59 -8.59 -10.03 14.76
CA THR A 59 -7.31 -10.68 14.44
C THR A 59 -7.36 -11.57 13.21
N VAL A 60 -8.40 -12.40 13.06
CA VAL A 60 -8.53 -13.29 11.88
C VAL A 60 -8.63 -12.50 10.58
N GLN A 61 -9.47 -11.46 10.55
CA GLN A 61 -9.64 -10.60 9.37
C GLN A 61 -8.38 -9.78 9.08
N ALA A 62 -7.70 -9.31 10.13
CA ALA A 62 -6.43 -8.61 10.01
C ALA A 62 -5.35 -9.53 9.40
N THR A 63 -5.23 -10.79 9.87
CA THR A 63 -4.31 -11.77 9.28
C THR A 63 -4.61 -12.01 7.80
N THR A 64 -5.89 -12.19 7.44
CA THR A 64 -6.28 -12.36 6.03
C THR A 64 -5.93 -11.13 5.19
N LEU A 65 -6.22 -9.91 5.68
CA LEU A 65 -5.89 -8.68 4.97
C LEU A 65 -4.38 -8.53 4.79
N LEU A 66 -3.59 -8.82 5.83
CA LEU A 66 -2.14 -8.79 5.78
C LEU A 66 -1.59 -9.75 4.72
N GLN A 67 -2.09 -10.98 4.67
CA GLN A 67 -1.68 -11.98 3.68
C GLN A 67 -2.05 -11.56 2.25
N GLN A 68 -3.19 -10.89 2.06
CA GLN A 68 -3.62 -10.42 0.74
C GLN A 68 -2.84 -9.20 0.26
N LYS A 69 -2.51 -8.26 1.15
CA LYS A 69 -1.93 -6.96 0.80
C LYS A 69 -0.40 -6.94 0.87
N SER A 70 0.22 -7.81 1.66
CA SER A 70 1.68 -7.79 1.84
C SER A 70 2.50 -8.22 0.61
N PRO A 71 2.13 -9.22 -0.22
CA PRO A 71 3.00 -9.67 -1.30
C PRO A 71 3.41 -8.57 -2.30
N PRO A 72 2.48 -7.74 -2.83
CA PRO A 72 2.88 -6.65 -3.73
C PRO A 72 3.70 -5.55 -3.04
N LEU A 73 3.45 -5.28 -1.75
CA LEU A 73 4.22 -4.30 -0.98
C LEU A 73 5.66 -4.79 -0.75
N LEU A 74 5.83 -6.08 -0.39
CA LEU A 74 7.14 -6.70 -0.23
C LEU A 74 7.93 -6.76 -1.54
N ALA A 75 7.25 -6.97 -2.67
CA ALA A 75 7.89 -6.92 -3.98
C ALA A 75 8.43 -5.51 -4.30
N ARG A 76 7.61 -4.47 -4.08
CA ARG A 76 8.00 -3.06 -4.26
C ARG A 76 9.12 -2.65 -3.30
N LEU A 77 9.09 -3.12 -2.05
CA LEU A 77 10.09 -2.83 -1.03
C LEU A 77 11.52 -3.17 -1.47
N LYS A 78 11.69 -4.32 -2.15
CA LYS A 78 12.99 -4.76 -2.68
C LYS A 78 13.60 -3.82 -3.72
N GLN A 79 12.77 -3.06 -4.42
CA GLN A 79 13.20 -2.11 -5.46
C GLN A 79 13.33 -0.69 -4.90
N VAL A 80 12.33 -0.24 -4.15
CA VAL A 80 12.20 1.14 -3.67
C VAL A 80 13.23 1.46 -2.59
N ARG A 81 13.46 0.55 -1.63
CA ARG A 81 14.38 0.78 -0.51
C ARG A 81 15.83 1.06 -0.94
N PRO A 82 16.49 0.22 -1.78
CA PRO A 82 17.86 0.50 -2.19
C PRO A 82 17.97 1.79 -3.01
N ALA A 83 16.97 2.09 -3.86
CA ALA A 83 16.94 3.32 -4.63
C ALA A 83 16.86 4.56 -3.71
N TYR A 84 15.99 4.52 -2.70
CA TYR A 84 15.87 5.61 -1.72
C TYR A 84 17.13 5.78 -0.87
N ARG A 85 17.74 4.68 -0.40
CA ARG A 85 19.01 4.76 0.34
C ARG A 85 20.12 5.41 -0.51
N ASN A 86 20.21 5.07 -1.79
CA ASN A 86 21.19 5.68 -2.69
C ASN A 86 20.88 7.17 -2.95
N TYR A 87 19.60 7.51 -3.08
CA TYR A 87 19.14 8.90 -3.15
C TYR A 87 19.58 9.70 -1.93
N LEU A 88 19.32 9.21 -0.70
CA LEU A 88 19.74 9.88 0.53
C LEU A 88 21.25 10.15 0.59
N LYS A 89 22.06 9.19 0.13
CA LYS A 89 23.53 9.36 0.05
C LYS A 89 23.99 10.40 -0.96
N SER A 90 23.15 10.72 -1.95
CA SER A 90 23.45 11.73 -2.97
C SER A 90 23.07 13.14 -2.54
N LEU A 91 22.30 13.29 -1.46
CA LEU A 91 21.82 14.58 -0.99
C LEU A 91 22.94 15.38 -0.30
N SER A 92 22.93 16.68 -0.52
CA SER A 92 23.64 17.64 0.34
C SER A 92 23.03 17.69 1.74
N ALA A 93 23.73 18.30 2.70
CA ALA A 93 23.23 18.46 4.06
C ALA A 93 21.89 19.24 4.10
N GLN A 94 21.73 20.26 3.25
CA GLN A 94 20.50 21.06 3.18
C GLN A 94 19.33 20.24 2.60
N GLU A 95 19.57 19.45 1.55
CA GLU A 95 18.54 18.60 0.96
C GLU A 95 18.15 17.47 1.91
N LEU A 96 19.11 16.89 2.63
CA LEU A 96 18.83 15.87 3.64
C LEU A 96 17.97 16.44 4.78
N GLN A 97 18.25 17.67 5.21
CA GLN A 97 17.41 18.36 6.21
C GLN A 97 15.98 18.55 5.70
N ALA A 98 15.81 19.01 4.46
CA ALA A 98 14.48 19.17 3.85
C ALA A 98 13.74 17.82 3.70
N GLU A 99 14.46 16.76 3.35
CA GLU A 99 13.89 15.41 3.26
C GLU A 99 13.44 14.91 4.64
N ASN A 100 14.24 15.12 5.69
CA ASN A 100 13.89 14.77 7.07
C ASN A 100 12.66 15.54 7.57
N GLU A 101 12.54 16.82 7.26
CA GLU A 101 11.34 17.61 7.57
C GLU A 101 10.12 17.05 6.86
N ARG A 102 10.27 16.66 5.59
CA ARG A 102 9.20 16.03 4.82
C ARG A 102 8.77 14.70 5.43
N VAL A 103 9.73 13.89 5.92
CA VAL A 103 9.44 12.65 6.67
C VAL A 103 8.63 12.98 7.92
N ALA A 104 9.06 13.95 8.72
CA ALA A 104 8.40 14.31 9.97
C ALA A 104 6.93 14.74 9.79
N ILE A 105 6.60 15.44 8.69
CA ILE A 105 5.23 15.86 8.40
C ILE A 105 4.41 14.84 7.60
N SER A 106 5.05 13.80 7.07
CA SER A 106 4.37 12.76 6.28
C SER A 106 3.38 11.97 7.13
N HIS A 107 2.38 11.37 6.46
CA HIS A 107 1.39 10.55 7.15
C HIS A 107 2.05 9.32 7.80
N TRP A 108 2.88 8.58 7.07
CA TRP A 108 3.63 7.45 7.64
C TRP A 108 4.59 7.87 8.75
N GLY A 109 5.32 8.99 8.61
CA GLY A 109 6.26 9.48 9.61
C GLY A 109 5.55 9.79 10.93
N ASN A 110 4.43 10.51 10.85
CA ASN A 110 3.57 10.76 12.01
C ASN A 110 2.98 9.48 12.62
N TYR A 111 2.62 8.50 11.79
CA TYR A 111 2.06 7.24 12.27
C TYR A 111 3.10 6.43 13.06
N PHE A 112 4.31 6.27 12.53
CA PHE A 112 5.36 5.48 13.17
C PHE A 112 6.07 6.21 14.32
N ALA A 113 6.17 7.54 14.29
CA ALA A 113 6.65 8.31 15.45
C ALA A 113 5.77 8.06 16.70
N LYS A 114 4.45 7.93 16.52
CA LYS A 114 3.54 7.55 17.61
C LYS A 114 3.80 6.13 18.12
N TRP A 115 4.28 5.22 17.28
CA TRP A 115 4.64 3.86 17.70
C TRP A 115 5.91 3.86 18.54
N GLU A 116 6.92 4.62 18.12
CA GLU A 116 8.18 4.75 18.84
C GLU A 116 7.96 5.33 20.25
N ILE A 117 7.17 6.40 20.34
CA ILE A 117 6.87 7.07 21.62
C ILE A 117 6.02 6.19 22.54
N ALA A 118 5.00 5.52 21.99
CA ALA A 118 4.03 4.79 22.80
C ALA A 118 4.41 3.32 23.05
N GLY A 119 5.38 2.78 22.29
CA GLY A 119 5.76 1.37 22.30
C GLY A 119 4.66 0.43 21.78
N LEU A 120 5.03 -0.78 21.34
CA LEU A 120 4.08 -1.80 20.83
C LEU A 120 2.98 -2.19 21.84
N ASN A 121 3.23 -1.98 23.13
CA ASN A 121 2.27 -2.27 24.21
C ASN A 121 1.00 -1.41 24.14
N THR A 122 1.05 -0.25 23.49
CA THR A 122 -0.14 0.60 23.25
C THR A 122 -0.94 0.20 22.03
N LYS A 123 -0.47 -0.81 21.27
CA LYS A 123 -1.13 -1.36 20.07
C LYS A 123 -1.35 -2.86 20.23
N PRO A 124 -2.20 -3.30 21.18
CA PRO A 124 -2.34 -4.71 21.56
C PRO A 124 -2.73 -5.62 20.39
N LYS A 125 -3.49 -5.10 19.41
CA LYS A 125 -3.86 -5.86 18.21
C LYS A 125 -2.70 -6.12 17.27
N LEU A 126 -1.85 -5.12 17.03
CA LEU A 126 -0.65 -5.32 16.21
C LEU A 126 0.37 -6.16 16.95
N ASN A 127 0.53 -5.98 18.26
CA ASN A 127 1.37 -6.84 19.08
C ASN A 127 0.91 -8.31 19.01
N ALA A 128 -0.40 -8.56 19.02
CA ALA A 128 -0.95 -9.90 18.84
C ALA A 128 -0.69 -10.50 17.44
N LEU A 129 -0.61 -9.67 16.40
CA LEU A 129 -0.22 -10.08 15.05
C LEU A 129 1.30 -10.28 14.90
N MET A 130 2.09 -9.52 15.65
CA MET A 130 3.56 -9.58 15.70
C MET A 130 4.11 -10.67 16.64
N LYS A 131 3.30 -11.68 16.98
CA LYS A 131 3.76 -12.77 17.85
C LYS A 131 5.07 -13.37 17.31
N PRO A 132 6.08 -13.59 18.18
CA PRO A 132 7.34 -14.20 17.79
C PRO A 132 7.09 -15.52 17.04
N ASN A 133 7.82 -15.75 15.95
CA ASN A 133 7.75 -16.95 15.12
C ASN A 133 6.40 -17.21 14.42
N SER A 134 5.50 -16.21 14.36
CA SER A 134 4.29 -16.31 13.54
C SER A 134 4.55 -15.82 12.10
N PRO A 135 3.94 -16.43 11.07
CA PRO A 135 4.05 -15.94 9.69
C PRO A 135 3.61 -14.48 9.54
N SER A 136 2.52 -14.10 10.21
CA SER A 136 2.04 -12.71 10.24
C SER A 136 3.05 -11.76 10.86
N GLY A 137 3.71 -12.17 11.95
CA GLY A 137 4.75 -11.37 12.59
C GLY A 137 5.95 -11.18 11.68
N GLN A 138 6.41 -12.24 11.00
CA GLN A 138 7.52 -12.13 10.04
C GLN A 138 7.15 -11.18 8.89
N THR A 139 5.95 -11.32 8.31
CA THR A 139 5.48 -10.41 7.26
C THR A 139 5.44 -8.95 7.71
N MET A 140 4.97 -8.67 8.93
CA MET A 140 4.94 -7.32 9.46
C MET A 140 6.36 -6.76 9.65
N LEU A 141 7.29 -7.57 10.16
CA LEU A 141 8.70 -7.19 10.29
C LEU A 141 9.35 -6.94 8.92
N ASP A 142 9.09 -7.80 7.94
CA ASP A 142 9.60 -7.64 6.58
C ASP A 142 9.10 -6.34 5.92
N LEU A 143 7.84 -5.96 6.16
CA LEU A 143 7.28 -4.68 5.71
C LEU A 143 7.91 -3.49 6.46
N MET A 144 8.13 -3.62 7.77
CA MET A 144 8.84 -2.61 8.57
C MET A 144 10.30 -2.43 8.16
N GLY A 145 10.88 -3.44 7.48
CA GLY A 145 12.20 -3.34 6.89
C GLY A 145 12.35 -2.23 5.84
N ILE A 146 11.27 -1.52 5.47
CA ILE A 146 11.34 -0.29 4.68
C ILE A 146 12.17 0.80 5.39
N PHE A 147 12.26 0.78 6.71
CA PHE A 147 13.00 1.76 7.51
C PHE A 147 14.44 1.33 7.85
N ASP A 148 14.84 0.11 7.52
CA ASP A 148 16.15 -0.41 7.92
C ASP A 148 17.31 0.33 7.23
N GLY A 149 18.15 0.99 8.05
CA GLY A 149 19.35 1.72 7.62
C GLY A 149 19.05 2.86 6.64
N ILE A 150 17.95 3.56 6.92
CA ILE A 150 17.62 4.93 6.53
C ILE A 150 17.78 5.77 7.78
#